data_AF-A0A7C6X8Y5-F1
#
_entry.id   AF-A0A7C6X8Y5-F1
#
_cell.length_a   1.000
_cell.length_b   1.000
_cell.length_c   1.000
_cell.angle_alpha   90.00
_cell.angle_beta   90.00
_cell.angle_gamma   90.00
#
_symmetry.space_group_name_H-M   'P 1'
#
loop_
_entity.id
_entity.type
_entity.pdbx_description
1 polymer ?
#
loop_
_entity_poly.entity_id
_entity_poly.type
_entity_poly.pdbx_seq_one_letter_code
_entity_poly.pdbx_strand_id
1 'polypeptide(L)' 'MQKIIEAGAQVAVCALYLPNSSYQEQDLCAGVSVAQPAEMAQMMRNKDSKIFSF' A
#
# COMPACT_ATOMS: atom_id res chain seq x y z
N MET A 1 7.65 4.51 -9.24
CA MET A 1 7.44 3.55 -8.14
C MET A 1 8.73 2.83 -7.76
N GLN A 2 9.46 2.21 -8.69
CA GLN A 2 10.64 1.41 -8.33
C GLN A 2 11.72 2.18 -7.56
N LYS A 3 12.09 3.39 -8.00
CA LYS A 3 13.06 4.24 -7.29
C LYS A 3 12.69 4.60 -5.84
N ILE A 4 11.39 4.72 -5.52
CA ILE A 4 10.98 5.03 -4.14
C ILE A 4 11.02 3.78 -3.26
N ILE A 5 10.70 2.62 -3.84
CA ILE A 5 10.82 1.32 -3.17
C ILE A 5 12.29 1.04 -2.87
N GLU A 6 13.19 1.27 -3.84
CA GLU A 6 14.65 1.19 -3.67
C GLU A 6 15.18 2.16 -2.62
N ALA A 7 14.57 3.34 -2.48
CA ALA A 7 14.88 4.31 -1.43
C ALA A 7 14.31 3.93 -0.05
N GLY A 8 13.66 2.77 0.09
CA GLY A 8 13.16 2.23 1.35
C GLY A 8 11.68 2.50 1.64
N ALA A 9 10.92 3.05 0.68
CA ALA A 9 9.49 3.24 0.85
C ALA A 9 8.75 1.90 0.81
N GLN A 10 7.88 1.66 1.78
CA GLN A 10 6.90 0.59 1.70
C GLN A 10 5.74 1.02 0.80
N VAL A 11 5.45 0.21 -0.21
CA VAL A 11 4.34 0.43 -1.13
C VAL A 11 3.42 -0.77 -1.02
N ALA A 12 2.14 -0.51 -0.75
CA ALA A 12 1.15 -1.55 -0.63
C ALA A 12 -0.17 -1.17 -1.29
N VAL A 13 -0.87 -2.18 -1.80
CA VAL A 13 -2.24 -2.07 -2.32
C VAL A 13 -3.25 -2.51 -1.25
N CYS A 14 -4.41 -1.88 -1.20
CA CYS A 14 -5.47 -2.29 -0.27
C CYS A 14 -5.93 -3.73 -0.60
N ALA A 15 -6.01 -4.59 0.42
CA ALA A 15 -6.50 -5.96 0.27
C ALA A 15 -7.90 -6.05 -0.34
N LEU A 16 -8.74 -5.03 -0.15
CA LEU A 16 -10.09 -4.97 -0.70
C LEU A 16 -10.13 -4.53 -2.18
N TYR A 17 -9.04 -3.98 -2.71
CA TYR A 17 -8.99 -3.55 -4.11
C TYR A 17 -8.87 -4.74 -5.07
N LEU A 18 -7.95 -5.67 -4.78
CA LEU A 18 -7.71 -6.85 -5.62
C LEU A 18 -8.96 -7.69 -5.93
N PRO A 19 -9.79 -8.11 -4.95
CA PRO A 19 -10.99 -8.92 -5.23
C PRO A 19 -12.06 -8.16 -6.02
N ASN A 20 -11.99 -6.84 -6.08
CA ASN A 20 -12.89 -5.98 -6.85
C ASN A 20 -12.26 -5.54 -8.19
N SER A 21 -11.14 -6.13 -8.57
CA SER A 21 -10.41 -5.84 -9.80
C SER A 21 -10.19 -7.11 -10.62
N SER A 22 -9.68 -6.97 -11.85
CA SER A 22 -9.26 -8.11 -12.68
C SER A 22 -7.85 -8.62 -12.34
N TYR A 23 -7.16 -8.01 -11.37
CA TYR A 23 -5.78 -8.32 -11.01
C TYR A 23 -5.71 -9.16 -9.73
N GLN A 24 -4.69 -9.99 -9.66
CA GLN A 24 -4.36 -10.81 -8.49
C GLN A 24 -3.05 -10.34 -7.87
N GLU A 25 -2.75 -10.85 -6.67
CA GLU A 25 -1.51 -10.49 -5.95
C GLU A 25 -0.24 -10.79 -6.75
N GLN A 26 -0.26 -11.85 -7.58
CA GLN A 26 0.84 -12.19 -8.48
C GLN A 26 1.09 -11.18 -9.61
N ASP A 27 0.11 -10.32 -9.90
CA ASP A 27 0.23 -9.27 -10.92
C ASP A 27 0.88 -8.00 -10.36
N LEU A 28 1.18 -7.96 -9.06
CA LEU A 28 1.82 -6.82 -8.42
C LEU A 28 3.27 -6.67 -8.86
N CYS A 29 3.70 -5.42 -9.01
CA CYS A 29 5.10 -5.11 -9.25
C CYS A 29 5.97 -5.64 -8.09
N ALA A 30 7.18 -6.10 -8.41
CA ALA A 30 8.15 -6.53 -7.41
C ALA A 30 8.36 -5.44 -6.33
N GLY A 31 8.25 -5.83 -5.06
CA GLY A 31 8.36 -4.93 -3.90
C GLY A 31 7.06 -4.22 -3.51
N VAL A 32 5.93 -4.51 -4.17
CA VAL A 32 4.59 -4.07 -3.74
C VAL A 32 3.92 -5.21 -2.97
N SER A 33 3.38 -4.89 -1.79
CA SER A 33 2.66 -5.85 -0.94
C SER A 33 1.16 -5.54 -0.84
N VAL A 34 0.43 -6.40 -0.13
CA VAL A 34 -0.98 -6.16 0.20
C VAL A 34 -1.09 -5.61 1.63
N ALA A 35 -1.79 -4.49 1.81
CA ALA A 35 -2.04 -3.87 3.10
C ALA A 35 -3.44 -4.18 3.63
N GLN A 36 -3.50 -4.49 4.93
CA GLN A 36 -4.76 -4.72 5.64
C GLN A 36 -5.41 -3.38 6.04
N PRO A 37 -6.73 -3.21 5.83
CA PRO A 37 -7.43 -1.96 6.17
C PRO A 37 -7.26 -1.53 7.64
N ALA A 38 -7.22 -2.48 8.57
CA ALA A 38 -7.07 -2.19 10.00
C ALA A 38 -5.69 -1.59 10.33
N GLU A 39 -4.62 -2.12 9.74
CA GLU A 39 -3.25 -1.63 9.92
C GLU A 39 -3.09 -0.24 9.32
N MET A 40 -3.62 -0.02 8.11
CA MET A 40 -3.61 1.30 7.49
C MET A 40 -4.38 2.33 8.32
N ALA A 41 -5.56 1.96 8.83
CA ALA A 41 -6.35 2.84 9.67
C ALA A 41 -5.65 3.18 11.00
N GLN A 42 -4.82 2.29 11.54
CA GLN A 42 -3.99 2.60 12.72
C GLN A 42 -2.88 3.58 12.37
N MET A 43 -2.17 3.35 11.26
CA MET A 43 -1.10 4.25 10.79
C MET A 43 -1.64 5.66 10.50
N MET A 44 -2.75 5.76 9.77
CA MET A 44 -3.35 7.05 9.41
C MET A 44 -3.85 7.85 10.62
N ARG A 45 -4.18 7.18 11.73
CA ARG A 45 -4.62 7.84 12.98
C ARG A 45 -3.46 8.27 13.87
N ASN A 46 -2.23 7.87 13.55
CA ASN A 46 -1.06 8.32 14.30
C ASN A 46 -0.87 9.84 14.10
N LYS A 47 -0.76 10.58 15.20
CA LYS A 47 -0.63 12.05 15.19
C LYS A 47 0.64 12.54 14.51
N ASP A 48 1.68 11.70 14.46
CA ASP A 48 2.96 12.02 13.82
C ASP A 48 2.95 11.71 12.32
N SER A 49 1.92 11.00 11.83
CA SER A 49 1.79 10.68 10.42
C SER A 49 1.19 11.86 9.65
N LYS A 50 1.89 12.29 8.59
CA LYS A 50 1.38 13.27 7.64
C LYS A 50 0.81 12.54 6.41
N ILE A 51 -0.45 12.83 6.11
CA ILE A 51 -1.17 12.22 4.99
C ILE A 51 -1.14 13.19 3.82
N PHE A 52 -0.65 12.71 2.67
CA PHE A 52 -0.69 13.41 1.39
C PHE A 52 -1.64 12.64 0.46
N SER A 53 -2.59 13.33 -0.17
CA SER A 53 -3.60 12.75 -1.07
C SER A 53 -3.47 13.35 -2.47
N PHE A 54 -3.68 12.53 -3.51
CA PHE A 54 -3.53 12.89 -4.93
C PHE A 54 -4.70 12.38 -5.76
#